data_AF-Q50867-F1
#
_entry.id   AF-Q50867-F1
#
_cell.length_a   1.000
_cell.length_b   1.000
_cell.length_c   1.000
_cell.angle_alpha   90.00
_cell.angle_beta   90.00
_cell.angle_gamma   90.00
#
_symmetry.space_group_name_H-M   'P 1'
#
loop_
_entity.id
_entity.type
_entity.pdbx_description
1 polymer ?
#
loop_
_entity_poly.entity_id
_entity_poly.type
_entity_poly.pdbx_seq_one_letter_code
_entity_poly.pdbx_strand_id
1 'polypeptide(L)' 'MGQKQTGKFITVRKKIPGEYIVVLKSPAQSLEQVEVQQATTSLITAYGGTAFAMYENALRGFAAKMTEAQARAMANDPAA' A
#
# COMPACT_ATOMS: atom_id res chain seq x y z
N MET A 1 -8.60 -17.24 -17.17
CA MET A 1 -9.34 -16.48 -16.14
C MET A 1 -8.41 -15.44 -15.52
N GLY A 2 -8.44 -14.23 -16.10
CA GLY A 2 -7.62 -13.08 -15.70
C GLY A 2 -8.16 -12.41 -14.44
N GLN A 3 -7.25 -11.92 -13.59
CA GLN A 3 -7.58 -11.13 -12.41
C GLN A 3 -8.36 -9.88 -12.86
N LYS A 4 -9.50 -9.57 -12.24
CA LYS A 4 -10.19 -8.29 -12.45
C LYS A 4 -9.34 -7.19 -11.82
N GLN A 5 -8.51 -6.52 -12.62
CA GLN A 5 -7.77 -5.32 -12.24
C GLN A 5 -8.75 -4.14 -12.19
N THR A 6 -9.45 -3.96 -11.08
CA THR A 6 -10.03 -2.64 -10.78
C THR A 6 -8.89 -1.76 -10.27
N GLY A 7 -8.52 -0.76 -11.08
CA GLY A 7 -7.30 0.06 -10.96
C GLY A 7 -6.80 0.29 -9.53
N LYS A 8 -5.49 0.13 -9.34
CA LYS A 8 -4.72 0.21 -8.08
C LYS A 8 -4.93 -0.91 -7.04
N PHE A 9 -6.06 -1.62 -7.01
CA PHE A 9 -6.25 -2.74 -6.08
C PHE A 9 -6.06 -4.10 -6.78
N ILE A 10 -4.93 -4.75 -6.51
CA ILE A 10 -4.59 -6.06 -7.10
C ILE A 10 -4.98 -7.17 -6.12
N THR A 11 -5.68 -8.18 -6.60
CA THR A 11 -6.03 -9.39 -5.84
C THR A 11 -5.36 -10.62 -6.43
N VAL A 12 -5.13 -11.64 -5.60
CA VAL A 12 -4.53 -12.92 -5.99
C VAL A 12 -5.44 -14.08 -5.58
N ARG A 13 -5.32 -15.23 -6.27
CA ARG A 13 -6.21 -16.39 -6.04
C ARG A 13 -6.06 -17.00 -4.64
N LYS A 14 -4.83 -17.06 -4.13
CA LYS A 14 -4.49 -17.55 -2.79
C LYS A 14 -4.07 -16.37 -1.91
N LYS A 15 -4.99 -15.45 -1.64
CA LYS A 15 -4.74 -14.30 -0.77
C LYS A 15 -4.75 -14.71 0.70
N ILE A 16 -3.96 -14.02 1.53
CA ILE A 16 -4.04 -14.15 2.98
C ILE A 16 -5.02 -13.08 3.47
N PRO A 17 -6.17 -13.47 4.07
CA PRO A 17 -7.15 -12.50 4.54
C PRO A 17 -6.56 -11.58 5.60
N GLY A 18 -6.76 -10.27 5.42
CA GLY A 18 -6.30 -9.27 6.36
C GLY A 18 -4.85 -8.82 6.15
N GLU A 19 -4.13 -9.36 5.18
CA GLU A 19 -2.74 -8.99 4.88
C GLU A 19 -2.62 -8.40 3.47
N TYR A 20 -1.95 -7.26 3.39
CA TYR A 20 -1.82 -6.48 2.17
C TYR A 20 -0.41 -5.96 2.00
N ILE A 21 0.03 -5.86 0.74
CA ILE A 21 1.24 -5.14 0.35
C ILE A 21 0.80 -3.82 -0.28
N VAL A 22 1.24 -2.72 0.30
CA VAL A 22 1.02 -1.36 -0.20
C VAL A 22 2.28 -0.94 -0.94
N VAL A 23 2.12 -0.62 -2.21
CA VAL A 23 3.20 -0.13 -3.06
C VAL A 23 3.00 1.36 -3.26
N LEU A 24 3.98 2.15 -2.86
CA LEU A 24 3.95 3.61 -2.96
C LEU A 24 4.39 4.04 -4.35
N LYS A 25 3.75 5.07 -4.90
CA LYS A 25 4.28 5.72 -6.10
C LYS A 25 5.65 6.32 -5.82
N SER A 26 6.58 6.15 -6.76
CA SER A 26 7.84 6.89 -6.70
C SER A 26 7.56 8.37 -6.97
N PRO A 27 8.07 9.30 -6.14
CA PRO A 27 7.96 10.71 -6.46
C PRO A 27 8.64 10.95 -7.82
N ALA A 28 8.03 11.77 -8.67
CA ALA A 28 8.73 12.31 -9.82
C ALA A 28 10.02 12.96 -9.31
N GLN A 29 11.14 12.79 -10.01
CA GLN A 29 12.53 13.03 -9.58
C GLN A 29 12.84 14.42 -8.97
N SER A 30 11.86 15.32 -8.88
CA SER A 30 11.92 16.68 -8.35
C SER A 30 11.14 16.89 -7.04
N LEU A 31 10.40 15.90 -6.54
CA LEU A 31 9.68 15.97 -5.26
C LEU A 31 10.49 15.21 -4.21
N GLU A 32 10.70 15.83 -3.05
CA GLU A 32 11.40 15.27 -1.90
C GLU A 32 11.08 13.78 -1.75
N GLN A 33 12.12 12.95 -1.69
CA GLN A 33 11.99 11.52 -1.46
C GLN A 33 11.27 11.33 -0.12
N VAL A 34 9.94 11.18 -0.15
CA VAL A 34 9.20 10.84 1.07
C VAL A 34 9.76 9.50 1.54
N GLU A 35 10.35 9.46 2.72
CA GLU A 35 10.84 8.24 3.34
C GLU A 35 9.69 7.25 3.49
N VAL A 36 9.92 5.98 3.16
CA VAL A 36 8.88 4.94 3.20
C VAL A 36 8.26 4.87 4.59
N GLN A 37 9.05 5.11 5.63
CA GLN A 37 8.60 5.17 7.02
C GLN A 37 7.56 6.28 7.27
N GLN A 38 7.79 7.49 6.75
CA GLN A 38 6.88 8.62 6.91
C GLN A 38 5.56 8.40 6.18
N ALA A 39 5.62 7.89 4.95
CA ALA A 39 4.44 7.52 4.18
C ALA A 39 3.65 6.40 4.87
N THR A 40 4.34 5.38 5.40
CA THR A 40 3.72 4.27 6.13
C THR A 40 2.96 4.77 7.35
N THR A 41 3.61 5.58 8.20
CA THR A 41 2.96 6.17 9.39
C THR A 41 1.73 6.98 9.00
N SER A 42 1.86 7.86 8.00
CA SER A 42 0.74 8.71 7.55
C SER A 42 -0.45 7.89 7.06
N LEU A 43 -0.21 6.87 6.23
CA LEU A 43 -1.28 6.03 5.66
C LEU A 43 -1.93 5.13 6.71
N ILE A 44 -1.15 4.56 7.64
CA ILE A 44 -1.69 3.77 8.75
C ILE A 44 -2.51 4.65 9.70
N THR A 45 -2.07 5.88 9.99
CA THR A 45 -2.85 6.82 10.80
C THR A 45 -4.15 7.23 10.10
N ALA A 46 -4.14 7.44 8.78
CA ALA A 46 -5.30 7.88 8.02
C ALA A 46 -6.35 6.78 7.79
N TYR A 47 -5.92 5.56 7.45
CA TYR A 47 -6.81 4.47 7.03
C TYR A 47 -6.92 3.34 8.07
N GLY A 48 -6.05 3.32 9.06
CA GLY A 48 -5.92 2.26 10.05
C GLY A 48 -5.11 1.06 9.56
N GLY A 49 -4.99 0.07 10.45
CA GLY A 49 -4.18 -1.12 10.23
C GLY A 49 -2.86 -1.07 10.99
N THR A 50 -1.95 -2.00 10.69
CA THR A 50 -0.63 -2.07 11.31
C THR A 50 0.39 -2.57 10.30
N ALA A 51 1.40 -1.73 10.01
CA ALA A 51 2.53 -2.15 9.19
C ALA A 51 3.42 -3.13 9.98
N PHE A 52 3.90 -4.19 9.31
CA PHE A 52 4.76 -5.19 9.91
C PHE A 52 6.03 -5.49 9.10
N ALA A 53 6.12 -4.99 7.86
CA ALA A 53 7.34 -5.03 7.07
C ALA A 53 7.42 -3.78 6.18
N MET A 54 8.63 -3.27 5.96
CA MET A 54 8.88 -2.15 5.05
C MET A 54 9.78 -2.60 3.91
N TYR A 55 9.56 -2.03 2.74
CA TYR A 55 10.32 -2.28 1.53
C TYR A 55 10.87 -0.94 1.02
N GLU A 56 12.20 -0.85 0.93
CA GLU A 56 12.88 0.38 0.53
C GLU A 56 13.80 0.20 -0.68
N ASN A 57 14.33 -1.02 -0.88
CA ASN A 57 15.35 -1.30 -1.89
C ASN A 57 14.75 -1.84 -3.20
N ALA A 58 14.00 -2.95 -3.15
CA ALA A 58 13.46 -3.60 -4.34
C ALA A 58 12.18 -2.92 -4.87
N LEU A 59 11.41 -2.34 -3.96
CA LEU A 59 10.24 -1.50 -4.21
C LEU A 59 10.08 -0.55 -3.03
N ARG A 60 9.35 0.55 -3.20
CA ARG A 60 9.00 1.47 -2.11
C ARG A 60 7.60 1.14 -1.61
N GLY A 61 7.46 0.72 -0.36
CA GLY A 61 6.18 0.24 0.16
C GLY A 61 6.27 -0.46 1.51
N PHE A 62 5.18 -1.06 1.93
CA PHE A 62 5.12 -1.80 3.20
C PHE A 62 4.08 -2.92 3.16
N ALA A 63 4.26 -3.93 4.01
CA ALA A 63 3.24 -4.93 4.28
C ALA A 63 2.48 -4.55 5.56
N ALA A 64 1.16 -4.68 5.54
CA ALA A 64 0.31 -4.31 6.65
C ALA A 64 -0.86 -5.27 6.86
N LYS A 65 -1.26 -5.35 8.13
CA LYS A 65 -2.50 -6.00 8.56
C LYS A 65 -3.62 -4.97 8.60
N MET A 66 -4.68 -5.19 7.83
CA MET A 66 -5.85 -4.30 7.78
C MET A 66 -7.07 -5.03 7.18
N THR A 67 -8.26 -4.47 7.34
CA THR A 67 -9.47 -5.01 6.68
C THR A 67 -9.45 -4.74 5.17
N GLU A 68 -10.19 -5.54 4.38
CA GLU A 68 -10.30 -5.28 2.93
C GLU A 68 -10.91 -3.91 2.63
N ALA A 69 -11.83 -3.43 3.47
CA ALA A 69 -12.42 -2.09 3.34
C ALA A 69 -11.36 -0.99 3.51
N GLN A 70 -10.50 -1.11 4.52
CA GLN A 70 -9.39 -0.17 4.74
C GLN A 70 -8.37 -0.21 3.59
N ALA A 71 -8.02 -1.42 3.13
CA ALA A 71 -7.09 -1.59 2.01
C ALA A 71 -7.64 -0.98 0.71
N ARG A 72 -8.94 -1.15 0.46
CA ARG A 72 -9.61 -0.53 -0.70
C ARG A 72 -9.69 0.99 -0.56
N ALA A 73 -9.96 1.52 0.63
CA ALA A 73 -9.97 2.96 0.86
C ALA A 73 -8.58 3.57 0.58
N MET A 74 -7.52 2.96 1.13
CA MET A 74 -6.14 3.36 0.90
C MET A 74 -5.74 3.28 -0.59
N ALA A 75 -6.15 2.22 -1.30
CA ALA A 75 -5.84 2.08 -2.73
C ALA A 75 -6.55 3.12 -3.62
N ASN A 76 -7.66 3.70 -3.16
CA ASN A 76 -8.35 4.77 -3.87
C ASN A 76 -7.73 6.16 -3.62
N ASP A 77 -6.85 6.29 -2.62
CA ASP A 77 -6.14 7.53 -2.36
C ASP A 77 -5.22 7.89 -3.55
N PRO A 78 -5.29 9.11 -4.11
CA PRO A 78 -4.33 9.58 -5.10
C PRO A 78 -2.90 9.73 -4.55
N ALA A 79 -2.73 9.98 -3.24
CA ALA A 79 -1.47 10.21 -2.56
C ALA A 79 -0.69 8.92 -2.20
N ALA A 80 -1.33 7.75 -2.28
CA ALA A 80 -0.67 6.43 -2.23
C ALA A 80 -0.08 6.06 -3.61
#